data_AF-A0A950JE05-F1
#
_entry.id   AF-A0A950JE05-F1
#
_cell.length_a   1.000
_cell.length_b   1.000
_cell.length_c   1.000
_cell.angle_alpha   90.00
_cell.angle_beta   90.00
_cell.angle_gamma   90.00
#
_symmetry.space_group_name_H-M   'P 1'
#
loop_
_entity.id
_entity.type
_entity.pdbx_description
1 polymer ?
#
loop_
_entity_poly.entity_id
_entity_poly.type
_entity_poly.pdbx_seq_one_letter_code
_entity_poly.pdbx_strand_id
1 'polypeptide(L)'
;MSRLEPAPKGNQNPLMGNATATLLNNNSAVTLNLQDPDSLSQTTDGRAVLTSQGDGELVFVGNLGASNQSVGVLKLQNAMVDDTAFGGAAGMTLLVADKTTNDIYRITGPFDPLYGYSAAQDSVGANGFIGAFDAAPSALPGFDGKLDPIVTGLGNPGGEAFIAGVPEFP
;
A
#
# COMPACT_ATOMS: atom_id res chain seq x y z
N MET A 1 -8.05 -35.96 24.87
CA MET A 1 -7.95 -34.91 23.83
C MET A 1 -8.18 -33.58 24.51
N SER A 2 -7.13 -32.81 24.83
CA SER A 2 -7.31 -31.45 25.35
C SER A 2 -7.56 -30.53 24.17
N ARG A 3 -8.73 -29.91 24.15
CA ARG A 3 -9.07 -28.85 23.20
C ARG A 3 -8.11 -27.68 23.45
N LEU A 4 -7.37 -27.27 22.42
CA LEU A 4 -6.65 -26.00 22.43
C LEU A 4 -7.69 -24.89 22.52
N GLU A 5 -7.88 -24.34 23.70
CA GLU A 5 -8.61 -23.09 23.88
C GLU A 5 -7.81 -21.99 23.16
N PRO A 6 -8.45 -21.15 22.32
CA PRO A 6 -7.80 -19.97 21.77
C PRO A 6 -7.29 -19.12 22.93
N ALA A 7 -6.03 -18.66 22.84
CA ALA A 7 -5.51 -17.67 23.76
C ALA A 7 -6.50 -16.48 23.86
N PRO A 8 -6.73 -15.93 25.06
CA PRO A 8 -7.66 -14.82 25.22
C PRO A 8 -7.20 -13.71 24.28
N LYS A 9 -8.07 -13.34 23.33
CA LYS A 9 -7.85 -12.16 22.50
C LYS A 9 -7.83 -10.98 23.46
N GLY A 10 -6.64 -10.54 23.85
CA GLY A 10 -6.45 -9.18 24.35
C GLY A 10 -7.12 -8.22 23.37
N ASN A 11 -7.51 -7.06 23.84
CA ASN A 11 -8.21 -6.05 23.05
C ASN A 11 -7.27 -5.50 21.95
N GLN A 12 -6.96 -6.33 20.94
CA GLN A 12 -6.00 -6.10 19.87
C GLN A 12 -6.77 -5.52 18.69
N ASN A 13 -7.37 -4.35 18.89
CA ASN A 13 -7.75 -3.53 17.75
C ASN A 13 -6.50 -2.72 17.41
N PRO A 14 -5.73 -3.10 16.37
CA PRO A 14 -4.31 -2.76 16.31
C PRO A 14 -4.05 -1.26 16.19
N LEU A 15 -4.99 -0.47 15.64
CA LEU A 15 -4.78 0.96 15.39
C LEU A 15 -5.83 1.87 16.04
N MET A 16 -7.00 1.37 16.43
CA MET A 16 -8.10 2.14 17.08
C MET A 16 -8.51 3.44 16.35
N GLY A 17 -8.11 3.63 15.08
CA GLY A 17 -8.29 4.88 14.33
C GLY A 17 -7.32 6.00 14.70
N ASN A 18 -6.75 5.98 15.91
CA ASN A 18 -6.00 7.10 16.50
C ASN A 18 -4.68 6.68 17.18
N ALA A 19 -4.12 5.52 16.83
CA ALA A 19 -2.82 5.11 17.36
C ALA A 19 -1.73 6.13 17.05
N THR A 20 -0.75 6.24 17.95
CA THR A 20 0.48 6.97 17.67
C THR A 20 1.31 6.17 16.67
N ALA A 21 1.75 6.85 15.62
CA ALA A 21 2.59 6.31 14.56
C ALA A 21 3.85 7.16 14.36
N THR A 22 4.83 6.61 13.68
CA THR A 22 5.99 7.36 13.18
C THR A 22 5.68 7.88 11.79
N LEU A 23 5.76 9.19 11.59
CA LEU A 23 5.69 9.79 10.27
C LEU A 23 6.98 9.47 9.51
N LEU A 24 6.86 8.64 8.48
CA LEU A 24 8.00 8.11 7.73
C LEU A 24 8.71 9.19 6.90
N ASN A 25 8.02 10.30 6.65
CA ASN A 25 8.57 11.42 5.90
C ASN A 25 9.72 12.13 6.60
N ASN A 26 9.70 12.20 7.93
CA ASN A 26 10.69 12.96 8.71
C ASN A 26 10.99 12.38 10.10
N ASN A 27 10.50 11.17 10.38
CA ASN A 27 10.70 10.44 11.64
C ASN A 27 10.06 11.09 12.88
N SER A 28 9.06 11.95 12.72
CA SER A 28 8.32 12.53 13.85
C SER A 28 7.21 11.59 14.34
N ALA A 29 6.68 11.84 15.54
CA ALA A 29 5.47 11.17 16.00
C ALA A 29 4.22 11.87 15.45
N VAL A 30 3.22 11.09 15.05
CA VAL A 30 1.92 11.58 14.58
C VAL A 30 0.80 10.71 15.14
N THR A 31 -0.38 11.29 15.30
CA THR A 31 -1.60 10.54 15.66
C THR A 31 -2.38 10.24 14.38
N LEU A 32 -2.77 8.98 14.20
CA LEU A 32 -3.61 8.57 13.08
C LEU A 32 -4.99 9.26 13.12
N ASN A 33 -5.59 9.42 11.94
CA ASN A 33 -6.94 9.96 11.76
C ASN A 33 -7.84 8.93 11.05
N LEU A 34 -7.32 8.25 10.02
CA LEU A 34 -7.96 7.13 9.30
C LEU A 34 -9.43 7.40 8.97
N GLN A 35 -9.72 8.52 8.31
CA GLN A 35 -11.08 8.93 7.93
C GLN A 35 -11.65 8.09 6.79
N ASP A 36 -10.77 7.52 5.96
CA ASP A 36 -11.15 6.81 4.74
C ASP A 36 -10.26 5.59 4.48
N PRO A 37 -10.18 4.62 5.42
CA PRO A 37 -9.40 3.40 5.23
C PRO A 37 -10.11 2.48 4.24
N ASP A 38 -9.46 2.18 3.11
CA ASP A 38 -10.11 1.46 2.00
C ASP A 38 -9.53 0.06 1.80
N SER A 39 -8.23 -0.03 1.49
CA SER A 39 -7.61 -1.28 1.05
C SER A 39 -6.45 -1.74 1.93
N LEU A 40 -6.26 -3.07 1.97
CA LEU A 40 -5.26 -3.75 2.78
C LEU A 40 -4.38 -4.65 1.89
N SER A 41 -3.07 -4.43 1.96
CA SER A 41 -2.08 -5.27 1.31
C SER A 41 -0.95 -5.65 2.26
N GLN A 42 0.01 -6.43 1.77
CA GLN A 42 1.15 -6.87 2.55
C GLN A 42 2.44 -6.66 1.76
N THR A 43 3.45 -6.05 2.39
CA THR A 43 4.79 -5.95 1.83
C THR A 43 5.48 -7.32 1.76
N THR A 44 6.54 -7.43 0.97
CA THR A 44 7.33 -8.68 0.87
C THR A 44 8.03 -9.06 2.18
N ASP A 45 8.32 -8.09 3.04
CA ASP A 45 8.86 -8.29 4.39
C ASP A 45 7.78 -8.51 5.48
N GLY A 46 6.51 -8.60 5.08
CA GLY A 46 5.41 -9.06 5.94
C GLY A 46 4.67 -7.97 6.72
N ARG A 47 4.95 -6.68 6.49
CA ARG A 47 4.18 -5.57 7.06
C ARG A 47 2.82 -5.50 6.38
N ALA A 48 1.77 -5.27 7.15
CA ALA A 48 0.47 -4.92 6.61
C ALA A 48 0.51 -3.45 6.16
N VAL A 49 -0.13 -3.13 5.04
CA VAL A 49 -0.25 -1.76 4.53
C VAL A 49 -1.70 -1.44 4.29
N LEU A 50 -2.16 -0.39 4.95
CA LEU A 50 -3.51 0.15 4.80
C LEU A 50 -3.42 1.45 4.02
N THR A 51 -4.23 1.61 2.98
CA THR A 51 -4.45 2.91 2.35
C THR A 51 -5.48 3.69 3.18
N SER A 52 -5.28 5.00 3.32
CA SER A 52 -6.36 5.91 3.74
C SER A 52 -6.48 7.00 2.69
N GLN A 53 -7.36 6.77 1.71
CA GLN A 53 -7.44 7.53 0.47
C GLN A 53 -7.73 9.01 0.75
N GLY A 54 -8.78 9.30 1.52
CA GLY A 54 -9.15 10.64 1.95
C GLY A 54 -8.13 11.34 2.87
N ASP A 55 -7.24 10.61 3.53
CA ASP A 55 -6.14 11.20 4.33
C ASP A 55 -4.83 11.37 3.56
N GLY A 56 -4.77 10.88 2.31
CA GLY A 56 -3.58 10.89 1.46
C GLY A 56 -2.40 10.16 2.10
N GLU A 57 -2.62 8.97 2.65
CA GLU A 57 -1.57 8.25 3.39
C GLU A 57 -1.57 6.74 3.18
N LEU A 58 -0.38 6.16 3.34
CA LEU A 58 -0.16 4.72 3.49
C LEU A 58 0.29 4.43 4.92
N VAL A 59 -0.40 3.51 5.58
CA VAL A 59 -0.11 3.12 6.97
C VAL A 59 0.50 1.73 6.99
N PHE A 60 1.77 1.65 7.40
CA PHE A 60 2.53 0.42 7.53
C PHE A 60 2.46 -0.09 8.95
N VAL A 61 2.05 -1.35 9.13
CA VAL A 61 1.98 -2.00 10.43
C VAL A 61 2.91 -3.21 10.45
N GLY A 62 3.98 -3.11 11.23
CA GLY A 62 4.88 -4.21 11.52
C GLY A 62 4.42 -5.01 12.73
N ASN A 63 4.62 -6.33 12.71
CA ASN A 63 4.25 -7.24 13.80
C ASN A 63 2.79 -7.07 14.27
N LEU A 64 1.85 -7.04 13.32
CA LEU A 64 0.43 -6.80 13.56
C LEU A 64 -0.12 -7.68 14.70
N GLY A 65 -0.71 -7.06 15.72
CA GLY A 65 -1.30 -7.73 16.87
C GLY A 65 -0.31 -8.30 17.91
N ALA A 66 0.99 -8.12 17.70
CA ALA A 66 2.02 -8.49 18.67
C ALA A 66 2.31 -7.34 19.66
N SER A 67 2.92 -7.66 20.81
CA SER A 67 3.31 -6.65 21.80
C SER A 67 4.39 -5.69 21.31
N ASN A 68 5.11 -6.05 20.25
CA ASN A 68 6.12 -5.24 19.57
C ASN A 68 5.63 -4.71 18.21
N GLN A 69 4.32 -4.47 18.09
CA GLN A 69 3.74 -3.84 16.91
C GLN A 69 4.37 -2.45 16.68
N SER A 70 4.68 -2.14 15.43
CA SER A 70 5.12 -0.82 15.00
C SER A 70 4.14 -0.24 13.98
N VAL A 71 3.97 1.07 14.00
CA VAL A 71 3.07 1.79 13.08
C VAL A 71 3.84 2.93 12.44
N GLY A 72 3.94 2.91 11.11
CA GLY A 72 4.52 3.97 10.30
C GLY A 72 3.47 4.57 9.37
N VAL A 73 3.52 5.88 9.15
CA VAL A 73 2.63 6.59 8.22
C VAL A 73 3.47 7.28 7.17
N LEU A 74 3.23 6.98 5.91
CA LEU A 74 3.75 7.75 4.79
C LEU A 74 2.67 8.73 4.34
N LYS A 75 2.89 10.02 4.54
CA LYS A 75 2.04 11.06 3.93
C LYS A 75 2.44 11.24 2.48
N LEU A 76 1.46 11.15 1.57
CA LEU A 76 1.68 11.26 0.14
C LEU A 76 1.68 12.73 -0.32
N GLN A 77 2.52 13.05 -1.30
CA GLN A 77 2.57 14.37 -1.92
C GLN A 77 1.62 14.41 -3.12
N ASN A 78 0.46 15.06 -2.94
CA ASN A 78 -0.50 15.34 -4.02
C ASN A 78 -1.09 14.09 -4.70
N ALA A 79 -1.22 12.98 -3.98
CA ALA A 79 -1.83 11.77 -4.50
C ALA A 79 -2.83 11.20 -3.49
N MET A 80 -3.93 10.67 -4.03
CA MET A 80 -4.85 9.79 -3.33
C MET A 80 -4.61 8.39 -3.88
N VAL A 81 -4.60 7.38 -3.02
CA VAL A 81 -4.30 5.99 -3.41
C VAL A 81 -5.49 5.11 -3.08
N ASP A 82 -5.92 4.32 -4.06
CA ASP A 82 -7.02 3.37 -3.96
C ASP A 82 -6.50 2.01 -3.50
N ASP A 83 -5.43 1.52 -4.13
CA ASP A 83 -4.79 0.25 -3.84
C ASP A 83 -3.27 0.36 -3.87
N THR A 84 -2.60 -0.59 -3.25
CA THR A 84 -1.15 -0.73 -3.38
C THR A 84 -0.77 -2.19 -3.42
N ALA A 85 -0.10 -2.60 -4.49
CA ALA A 85 0.48 -3.92 -4.65
C ALA A 85 1.98 -3.93 -4.33
N PHE A 86 2.44 -5.00 -3.69
CA PHE A 86 3.84 -5.25 -3.38
C PHE A 86 4.30 -6.58 -3.97
N GLY A 87 5.61 -6.77 -4.02
CA GLY A 87 6.21 -8.01 -4.48
C GLY A 87 6.28 -8.13 -5.99
N GLY A 88 6.21 -7.02 -6.72
CA GLY A 88 6.58 -7.00 -8.11
C GLY A 88 8.04 -7.40 -8.26
N ALA A 89 8.32 -8.48 -8.97
CA ALA A 89 9.68 -8.90 -9.30
C ALA A 89 9.80 -9.10 -10.83
N ALA A 90 11.04 -9.27 -11.30
CA ALA A 90 11.29 -9.60 -12.69
C ALA A 90 10.44 -10.81 -13.13
N GLY A 91 9.69 -10.64 -14.23
CA GLY A 91 8.80 -11.67 -14.79
C GLY A 91 7.40 -11.71 -14.17
N MET A 92 7.07 -10.86 -13.20
CA MET A 92 5.70 -10.69 -12.72
C MET A 92 4.92 -9.69 -13.59
N THR A 93 3.60 -9.76 -13.50
CA THR A 93 2.67 -8.85 -14.15
C THR A 93 1.84 -8.16 -13.08
N LEU A 94 1.73 -6.83 -13.14
CA LEU A 94 0.76 -6.08 -12.37
C LEU A 94 -0.55 -6.01 -13.17
N LEU A 95 -1.63 -6.50 -12.59
CA LEU A 95 -2.98 -6.25 -13.08
C LEU A 95 -3.55 -5.02 -12.37
N VAL A 96 -4.20 -4.16 -13.13
CA VAL A 96 -4.95 -3.01 -12.60
C VAL A 96 -6.24 -2.83 -13.39
N ALA A 97 -7.34 -2.54 -12.71
CA ALA A 97 -8.59 -2.13 -13.34
C ALA A 97 -8.64 -0.60 -13.44
N ASP A 98 -9.03 -0.06 -14.60
CA ASP A 98 -9.44 1.32 -14.72
C ASP A 98 -10.97 1.39 -14.66
N LYS A 99 -11.49 1.87 -13.52
CA LYS A 99 -12.92 1.96 -13.23
C LYS A 99 -13.63 2.95 -14.17
N THR A 100 -12.89 3.88 -14.79
CA THR A 100 -13.45 4.85 -15.75
C THR A 100 -13.71 4.22 -17.11
N THR A 101 -12.74 3.46 -17.64
CA THR A 101 -12.88 2.84 -18.96
C THR A 101 -13.49 1.45 -18.92
N ASN A 102 -13.58 0.84 -17.73
CA ASN A 102 -14.01 -0.53 -17.50
C ASN A 102 -13.08 -1.56 -18.18
N ASP A 103 -11.78 -1.25 -18.22
CA ASP A 103 -10.74 -2.12 -18.75
C ASP A 103 -9.86 -2.67 -17.62
N ILE A 104 -9.27 -3.84 -17.86
CA ILE A 104 -8.18 -4.39 -17.04
C ILE A 104 -6.90 -4.31 -17.84
N TYR A 105 -5.91 -3.60 -17.31
CA TYR A 105 -4.59 -3.49 -17.89
C TYR A 105 -3.65 -4.54 -17.29
N ARG A 106 -2.86 -5.16 -18.16
CA ARG A 106 -1.67 -5.92 -17.80
C ARG A 106 -0.46 -5.01 -17.98
N ILE A 107 0.23 -4.72 -16.88
CA ILE A 107 1.44 -3.92 -16.85
C ILE A 107 2.62 -4.86 -16.60
N THR A 108 3.58 -4.83 -17.53
CA THR A 108 4.83 -5.59 -17.45
C THR A 108 6.01 -4.63 -17.49
N GLY A 109 7.05 -4.93 -16.74
CA GLY A 109 8.26 -4.13 -16.73
C GLY A 109 9.26 -4.63 -15.69
N PRO A 110 10.38 -3.90 -15.49
CA PRO A 110 11.27 -4.18 -14.38
C PRO A 110 10.60 -3.75 -13.08
N PHE A 111 9.99 -4.71 -12.38
CA PHE A 111 9.49 -4.50 -11.03
C PHE A 111 10.56 -4.84 -9.98
N ASP A 112 10.53 -4.13 -8.86
CA ASP A 112 11.42 -4.32 -7.73
C ASP A 112 10.64 -4.82 -6.50
N PRO A 113 11.05 -5.93 -5.87
CA PRO A 113 10.32 -6.52 -4.74
C PRO A 113 10.36 -5.67 -3.47
N LEU A 114 11.21 -4.64 -3.43
CA LEU A 114 11.30 -3.66 -2.35
C LEU A 114 10.42 -2.44 -2.60
N TYR A 115 9.75 -2.34 -3.74
CA TYR A 115 8.88 -1.21 -4.07
C TYR A 115 7.40 -1.54 -3.83
N GLY A 116 6.64 -0.51 -3.50
CA GLY A 116 5.19 -0.50 -3.62
C GLY A 116 4.78 0.14 -4.94
N TYR A 117 3.70 -0.37 -5.51
CA TYR A 117 3.06 0.16 -6.72
C TYR A 117 1.61 0.48 -6.37
N SER A 118 1.21 1.72 -6.57
CA SER A 118 -0.08 2.24 -6.12
C SER A 118 -0.93 2.73 -7.27
N ALA A 119 -2.17 2.28 -7.30
CA ALA A 119 -3.24 2.83 -8.11
C ALA A 119 -3.63 4.17 -7.49
N ALA A 120 -3.26 5.26 -8.17
CA ALA A 120 -3.35 6.59 -7.62
C ALA A 120 -4.14 7.53 -8.54
N GLN A 121 -4.71 8.56 -7.92
CA GLN A 121 -5.19 9.74 -8.61
C GLN A 121 -4.47 10.97 -8.06
N ASP A 122 -4.40 12.04 -8.85
CA ASP A 122 -3.99 13.34 -8.32
C ASP A 122 -4.92 13.80 -7.16
N SER A 123 -4.48 14.81 -6.41
CA SER A 123 -5.21 15.29 -5.22
C SER A 123 -6.62 15.85 -5.49
N VAL A 124 -7.02 15.99 -6.75
CA VAL A 124 -8.36 16.41 -7.16
C VAL A 124 -9.18 15.27 -7.78
N GLY A 125 -8.64 14.06 -7.87
CA GLY A 125 -9.30 12.87 -8.39
C GLY A 125 -9.55 12.90 -9.90
N ALA A 126 -8.82 13.72 -10.65
CA ALA A 126 -9.06 13.95 -12.08
C ALA A 126 -8.16 13.10 -12.99
N ASN A 127 -6.91 12.84 -12.57
CA ASN A 127 -5.93 12.13 -13.38
C ASN A 127 -5.41 10.89 -12.66
N GLY A 128 -5.67 9.71 -13.23
CA GLY A 128 -5.22 8.42 -12.72
C GLY A 128 -3.86 7.99 -13.25
N PHE A 129 -3.09 7.32 -12.40
CA PHE A 129 -1.76 6.80 -12.71
C PHE A 129 -1.40 5.61 -11.82
N ILE A 130 -0.39 4.84 -12.23
CA ILE A 130 0.28 3.89 -11.34
C ILE A 130 1.59 4.51 -10.89
N GLY A 131 1.72 4.68 -9.57
CA GLY A 131 2.89 5.28 -8.94
C GLY A 131 3.75 4.25 -8.26
N ALA A 132 5.07 4.34 -8.42
CA ALA A 132 6.02 3.52 -7.69
C ALA A 132 6.62 4.32 -6.53
N PHE A 133 6.89 3.66 -5.41
CA PHE A 133 7.65 4.24 -4.30
C PHE A 133 8.48 3.14 -3.63
N ASP A 134 9.64 3.52 -3.10
CA ASP A 134 10.46 2.60 -2.32
C ASP A 134 9.67 2.20 -1.05
N ALA A 135 9.60 0.92 -0.76
CA ALA A 135 8.94 0.38 0.42
C ALA A 135 9.90 -0.42 1.30
N ALA A 136 11.21 -0.31 1.10
CA ALA A 136 12.19 -1.12 1.81
C ALA A 136 12.07 -0.95 3.35
N PRO A 137 12.23 -2.03 4.13
CA PRO A 137 12.17 -1.95 5.59
C PRO A 137 13.26 -1.05 6.21
N SER A 138 14.40 -0.88 5.52
CA SER A 138 15.47 0.03 5.92
C SER A 138 15.22 1.49 5.55
N ALA A 139 14.13 1.80 4.83
CA ALA A 139 13.82 3.16 4.39
C ALA A 139 12.99 3.97 5.41
N LEU A 140 12.95 3.50 6.66
CA LEU A 140 12.61 4.32 7.83
C LEU A 140 13.87 5.12 8.23
N PRO A 141 14.00 6.46 8.09
CA PRO A 141 13.19 7.52 7.47
C PRO A 141 13.82 8.12 6.19
N GLY A 142 13.03 8.91 5.43
CA GLY A 142 13.52 9.64 4.24
C GLY A 142 12.65 9.52 3.00
N PHE A 143 11.49 8.86 3.10
CA PHE A 143 10.49 8.89 2.03
C PHE A 143 9.90 10.30 1.91
N ASP A 144 10.04 10.92 0.75
CA ASP A 144 9.41 12.23 0.54
C ASP A 144 7.88 12.11 0.44
N GLY A 145 7.35 10.91 0.17
CA GLY A 145 5.90 10.69 -0.07
C GLY A 145 5.51 10.93 -1.52
N LYS A 146 6.48 11.14 -2.41
CA LYS A 146 6.23 11.24 -3.84
C LYS A 146 6.05 9.84 -4.42
N LEU A 147 5.01 9.70 -5.24
CA LEU A 147 4.85 8.54 -6.11
C LEU A 147 5.47 8.86 -7.46
N ASP A 148 6.42 8.05 -7.92
CA ASP A 148 7.01 8.18 -9.25
C ASP A 148 6.11 7.50 -10.29
N PRO A 149 5.47 8.25 -11.22
CA PRO A 149 4.53 7.65 -12.16
C PRO A 149 5.25 6.70 -13.13
N ILE A 150 4.77 5.45 -13.23
CA ILE A 150 5.24 4.44 -14.17
C ILE A 150 4.22 4.17 -15.29
N VAL A 151 2.95 4.49 -15.06
CA VAL A 151 1.86 4.47 -16.04
C VAL A 151 1.01 5.71 -15.81
N THR A 152 0.60 6.39 -16.87
CA THR A 152 -0.24 7.60 -16.81
C THR A 152 -1.40 7.51 -17.81
N GLY A 153 -2.38 8.40 -17.69
CA GLY A 153 -3.52 8.47 -18.60
C GLY A 153 -4.66 7.53 -18.24
N LEU A 154 -4.64 6.95 -17.04
CA LEU A 154 -5.77 6.20 -16.48
C LEU A 154 -6.81 7.21 -15.95
N GLY A 155 -8.07 6.81 -15.88
CA GLY A 155 -9.12 7.62 -15.28
C GLY A 155 -9.20 7.43 -13.78
N ASN A 156 -9.51 6.19 -13.35
CA ASN A 156 -9.69 5.85 -11.95
C ASN A 156 -9.15 4.43 -11.69
N PRO A 157 -7.82 4.27 -11.57
CA PRO A 157 -7.21 2.97 -11.35
C PRO A 157 -7.55 2.42 -9.96
N GLY A 158 -7.65 1.10 -9.87
CA GLY A 158 -7.85 0.34 -8.63
C GLY A 158 -7.82 -1.15 -8.93
N GLY A 159 -8.08 -1.99 -7.94
CA GLY A 159 -8.03 -3.44 -8.06
C GLY A 159 -6.64 -3.93 -8.50
N GLU A 160 -5.61 -3.64 -7.70
CA GLU A 160 -4.23 -3.99 -8.02
C GLU A 160 -3.79 -5.36 -7.50
N ALA A 161 -3.15 -6.15 -8.35
CA ALA A 161 -2.52 -7.40 -7.94
C ALA A 161 -1.34 -7.79 -8.82
N PHE A 162 -0.27 -8.25 -8.18
CA PHE A 162 0.78 -8.97 -8.90
C PHE A 162 0.37 -10.42 -9.13
N ILE A 163 0.57 -10.89 -10.36
CA ILE A 163 0.48 -12.30 -10.74
C ILE A 163 1.82 -12.78 -11.27
N ALA A 164 2.11 -14.06 -11.07
CA ALA A 164 3.22 -14.71 -11.76
C ALA A 164 3.01 -14.58 -13.27
N GLY A 165 4.11 -14.41 -14.01
CA GLY A 165 4.06 -14.17 -15.46
C GLY A 165 3.13 -15.15 -16.16
N VAL A 166 2.08 -14.63 -16.79
CA VAL A 166 1.25 -15.39 -17.72
C VAL A 166 2.11 -15.61 -18.96
N PRO A 167 2.30 -16.86 -19.42
CA PRO A 167 2.97 -17.12 -20.69
C PRO A 167 2.29 -16.29 -21.78
N GLU A 168 3.07 -15.52 -22.54
CA GLU A 168 2.52 -14.84 -23.70
C GLU A 168 2.10 -15.91 -24.71
N PHE A 169 0.83 -15.89 -25.12
CA PHE A 169 0.44 -16.67 -26.28
C PHE A 169 1.09 -16.00 -27.51
N PRO A 170 1.80 -16.78 -28.36
CA PRO A 170 2.46 -16.26 -29.55
C PRO A 170 1.48 -15.70 -30.58
#